data_AF-A0A535XLB7-F1
#
_entry.id   AF-A0A535XLB7-F1
#
_cell.length_a   1.000
_cell.length_b   1.000
_cell.length_c   1.000
_cell.angle_alpha   90.00
_cell.angle_beta   90.00
_cell.angle_gamma   90.00
#
_symmetry.space_group_name_H-M   'P 1'
#
loop_
_entity.id
_entity.type
_entity.pdbx_description
1 polymer ?
#
loop_
_entity_poly.entity_id
_entity_poly.type
_entity_poly.pdbx_seq_one_letter_code
_entity_poly.pdbx_strand_id
1 'polypeptide(L)'
;MARRKPRHHHALPLATMATMGQQMGDRTRTRLGIGLWSQATDWASFEAAARRVDELGYDHLWTIDHLLAIYGDAYQPAFEGYVSLAAWSKVTTRVGLGLLVG
;
A
#
# COMPACT_ATOMS: atom_id res chain seq x y z
N MET A 1 44.84 18.56 -37.95
CA MET A 1 44.56 19.23 -36.66
C MET A 1 43.04 19.30 -36.46
N ALA A 2 42.44 18.36 -35.72
CA ALA A 2 40.99 18.35 -35.48
C ALA A 2 40.70 18.98 -34.11
N ARG A 3 39.99 20.11 -34.08
CA ARG A 3 39.56 20.78 -32.85
C ARG A 3 38.48 19.95 -32.16
N ARG A 4 38.76 19.44 -30.95
CA ARG A 4 37.79 18.74 -30.11
C ARG A 4 36.83 19.78 -29.49
N LYS A 5 35.53 19.70 -29.79
CA LYS A 5 34.49 20.57 -29.19
C LYS A 5 34.36 20.26 -27.69
N PRO A 6 34.17 21.25 -26.79
CA PRO A 6 33.98 20.98 -25.38
C PRO A 6 32.62 20.31 -25.16
N ARG A 7 32.60 19.24 -24.36
CA ARG A 7 31.36 18.62 -23.88
C ARG A 7 30.84 19.46 -22.72
N HIS A 8 29.73 20.16 -22.94
CA HIS A 8 28.99 20.79 -21.85
C HIS A 8 28.30 19.70 -21.05
N HIS A 9 28.82 19.40 -19.86
CA HIS A 9 28.08 18.61 -18.88
C HIS A 9 26.96 19.49 -18.33
N HIS A 10 25.75 19.29 -18.83
CA HIS A 10 24.56 19.85 -18.19
C HIS A 10 24.41 19.17 -16.83
N ALA A 11 24.86 19.85 -15.77
CA ALA A 11 24.52 19.47 -14.41
C ALA A 11 22.99 19.49 -14.29
N LEU A 12 22.41 18.41 -13.77
CA LEU A 12 20.98 18.34 -13.50
C LEU A 12 20.62 19.44 -12.48
N PRO A 13 19.47 20.11 -12.63
CA PRO A 13 19.04 21.12 -11.68
C PRO A 13 18.98 20.54 -10.27
N LEU A 14 19.35 21.34 -9.26
CA LEU A 14 19.48 20.92 -7.86
C LEU A 14 18.21 20.21 -7.33
N ALA A 15 17.03 20.62 -7.82
CA ALA A 15 15.74 20.00 -7.51
C ALA A 15 15.59 18.56 -8.02
N THR A 16 16.18 18.23 -9.18
CA THR A 16 16.20 16.87 -9.72
C THR A 16 17.11 15.97 -8.88
N MET A 17 18.26 16.47 -8.43
CA MET A 17 19.18 15.71 -7.58
C MET A 17 18.60 15.47 -6.18
N ALA A 18 17.92 16.47 -5.59
CA ALA A 18 17.23 16.31 -4.31
C ALA A 18 16.10 15.27 -4.39
N THR A 19 15.28 15.32 -5.45
CA THR A 19 14.21 14.34 -5.68
C THR A 19 14.75 12.93 -5.86
N MET A 20 15.86 12.75 -6.59
CA MET A 20 16.53 11.45 -6.74
C MET A 20 17.10 10.93 -5.42
N GLY A 21 17.71 11.79 -4.60
CA GLY A 21 18.19 11.43 -3.26
C GLY A 21 17.07 10.99 -2.31
N GLN A 22 15.93 11.69 -2.37
CA GLN A 22 14.74 11.36 -1.57
C GLN A 22 14.06 10.08 -2.04
N GLN A 23 13.98 9.85 -3.37
CA GLN A 23 13.51 8.60 -3.98
C GLN A 23 14.44 7.41 -3.67
N MET A 24 15.76 7.60 -3.67
CA MET A 24 16.70 6.54 -3.31
C MET A 24 16.62 6.18 -1.82
N GLY A 25 16.44 7.18 -0.93
CA GLY A 25 16.21 6.95 0.50
C GLY A 25 14.86 6.29 0.81
N ASP A 26 13.83 6.54 0.00
CA ASP A 26 12.53 5.87 0.10
C ASP A 26 12.58 4.42 -0.42
N ARG A 27 13.37 4.14 -1.47
CA ARG A 27 13.54 2.79 -2.02
C ARG A 27 14.28 1.80 -1.12
N THR A 28 15.07 2.28 -0.17
CA THR A 28 15.76 1.44 0.82
C THR A 28 15.01 1.36 2.14
N ARG A 29 13.90 2.09 2.29
CA ARG A 29 13.08 2.09 3.51
C ARG A 29 12.22 0.82 3.54
N THR A 30 12.38 0.02 4.59
CA THR A 30 11.44 -1.07 4.88
C THR A 30 10.07 -0.48 5.15
N ARG A 31 9.08 -0.93 4.39
CA ARG A 31 7.67 -0.57 4.57
C ARG A 31 6.94 -1.70 5.27
N LEU A 32 6.06 -1.35 6.20
CA LEU A 32 5.29 -2.31 6.97
C LEU A 32 3.82 -2.23 6.57
N GLY A 33 3.18 -3.40 6.49
CA GLY A 33 1.75 -3.49 6.22
C GLY A 33 1.08 -4.55 7.08
N ILE A 34 -0.25 -4.45 7.15
CA ILE A 34 -1.11 -5.35 7.92
C ILE A 34 -2.08 -6.05 6.97
N GLY A 35 -2.18 -7.37 7.07
CA GLY A 35 -3.24 -8.15 6.43
C GLY A 35 -4.35 -8.44 7.44
N LEU A 36 -5.54 -7.88 7.23
CA LEU A 36 -6.69 -8.19 8.06
C LEU A 36 -7.42 -9.42 7.53
N TRP A 37 -7.87 -10.25 8.47
CA TRP A 37 -8.62 -11.46 8.19
C TRP A 37 -10.08 -11.11 7.93
N SER A 38 -10.56 -11.27 6.69
CA SER A 38 -11.92 -10.87 6.29
C SER A 38 -13.00 -11.89 6.65
N GLN A 39 -12.64 -13.02 7.26
CA GLN A 39 -13.56 -14.08 7.64
C GLN A 39 -13.64 -14.24 9.17
N ALA A 40 -14.73 -14.84 9.64
CA ALA A 40 -15.01 -15.05 11.07
C ALA A 40 -14.97 -13.75 11.90
N THR A 41 -15.40 -12.63 11.30
CA THR A 41 -15.45 -11.31 11.93
C THR A 41 -16.71 -10.56 11.50
N ASP A 42 -17.06 -9.49 12.21
CA ASP A 42 -18.14 -8.57 11.85
C ASP A 42 -17.60 -7.30 11.18
N TRP A 43 -18.49 -6.55 10.53
CA TRP A 43 -18.10 -5.36 9.76
C TRP A 43 -17.56 -4.24 10.65
N ALA A 44 -18.17 -3.98 11.80
CA ALA A 44 -17.76 -2.89 12.68
C ALA A 44 -16.34 -3.11 13.20
N SER A 45 -16.03 -4.34 13.61
CA SER A 45 -14.69 -4.76 14.03
C SER A 45 -13.68 -4.66 12.89
N PHE A 46 -14.05 -5.09 11.68
CA PHE A 46 -13.18 -5.06 10.50
C PHE A 46 -12.88 -3.63 10.01
N GLU A 47 -13.89 -2.75 9.99
CA GLU A 47 -13.76 -1.33 9.66
C GLU A 47 -12.94 -0.57 10.71
N ALA A 48 -13.19 -0.84 12.01
CA ALA A 48 -12.44 -0.22 13.10
C ALA A 48 -10.95 -0.60 13.05
N ALA A 49 -10.64 -1.86 12.73
CA ALA A 49 -9.26 -2.30 12.54
C ALA A 49 -8.59 -1.57 11.36
N ALA A 50 -9.29 -1.38 10.24
CA ALA A 50 -8.76 -0.63 9.10
C ALA A 50 -8.43 0.83 9.45
N ARG A 51 -9.36 1.54 10.12
CA ARG A 51 -9.12 2.90 10.64
C ARG A 51 -7.91 2.93 11.56
N ARG A 52 -7.81 1.95 12.45
CA ARG A 52 -6.68 1.86 13.40
C ARG A 52 -5.34 1.67 12.70
N VAL A 53 -5.28 0.86 11.64
CA VAL A 53 -4.07 0.67 10.83
C VAL A 53 -3.64 1.98 10.15
N ASP A 54 -4.59 2.75 9.61
CA ASP A 54 -4.34 4.07 8.99
C ASP A 54 -3.81 5.09 10.01
N GLU A 55 -4.42 5.15 11.19
CA GLU A 55 -4.00 6.01 12.31
C GLU A 55 -2.59 5.67 12.81
N LEU A 56 -2.26 4.38 12.87
CA LEU A 56 -0.94 3.89 13.28
C LEU A 56 0.16 4.21 12.25
N GLY A 57 -0.20 4.60 11.02
CA GLY A 57 0.74 5.02 10.00
C GLY A 57 1.48 3.88 9.31
N TYR A 58 0.85 2.71 9.18
CA TYR A 58 1.35 1.66 8.30
C TYR A 58 1.33 2.12 6.83
N ASP A 59 2.25 1.60 6.03
CA ASP A 59 2.33 1.94 4.60
C ASP A 59 1.22 1.24 3.80
N HIS A 60 0.85 0.00 4.19
CA HIS A 60 -0.12 -0.81 3.46
C HIS A 60 -1.11 -1.58 4.34
N LEU A 61 -2.33 -1.75 3.85
CA LEU A 61 -3.41 -2.54 4.44
C LEU A 61 -3.97 -3.49 3.38
N TRP A 62 -4.05 -4.77 3.74
CA TRP A 62 -4.44 -5.86 2.86
C TRP A 62 -5.63 -6.65 3.40
N THR A 63 -6.39 -7.25 2.49
CA THR A 63 -7.34 -8.34 2.74
C THR A 63 -7.20 -9.42 1.68
N ILE A 64 -7.91 -10.54 1.79
CA ILE A 64 -7.83 -11.66 0.84
C ILE A 64 -8.90 -11.58 -0.26
N ASP A 65 -8.60 -12.09 -1.46
CA ASP A 65 -9.55 -12.22 -2.59
C ASP A 65 -10.26 -13.58 -2.58
N HIS A 66 -11.07 -13.83 -1.55
CA HIS A 66 -11.85 -15.06 -1.46
C HIS A 66 -13.31 -14.74 -1.19
N LEU A 67 -14.20 -15.36 -1.97
CA LEU A 67 -15.65 -15.24 -1.81
C LEU A 67 -16.17 -16.09 -0.63
N LEU A 68 -15.53 -17.23 -0.37
CA LEU A 68 -15.84 -18.13 0.74
C LEU A 68 -14.66 -18.21 1.69
N ALA A 69 -14.93 -18.56 2.95
CA ALA A 69 -13.88 -18.69 3.95
C ALA A 69 -12.90 -19.83 3.59
N ILE A 70 -11.60 -19.56 3.73
CA ILE A 70 -10.53 -20.51 3.40
C ILE A 70 -10.12 -21.39 4.58
N TYR A 71 -10.68 -21.11 5.76
CA TYR A 71 -10.38 -21.85 6.98
C TYR A 71 -11.63 -21.96 7.85
N GLY A 72 -11.98 -23.16 8.32
CA GLY A 72 -13.21 -23.40 9.09
C GLY A 72 -14.42 -23.71 8.20
N ASP A 73 -15.62 -23.30 8.62
CA ASP A 73 -16.84 -23.45 7.82
C ASP A 73 -16.79 -22.51 6.61
N ALA A 74 -16.93 -23.06 5.40
CA ALA A 74 -16.88 -22.29 4.15
C ALA A 74 -17.97 -21.22 4.06
N TYR A 75 -19.10 -21.39 4.76
CA TYR A 75 -20.24 -20.47 4.78
C TYR A 75 -20.29 -19.55 6.00
N GLN A 76 -19.26 -19.57 6.85
CA GLN A 76 -19.16 -18.58 7.92
C GLN A 76 -19.02 -17.17 7.33
N PRO A 77 -19.27 -16.11 8.14
CA PRO A 77 -19.12 -14.73 7.66
C PRO A 77 -17.75 -14.49 7.03
N ALA A 78 -17.75 -13.98 5.80
CA ALA A 78 -16.57 -13.55 5.07
C ALA A 78 -16.92 -12.32 4.21
N PHE A 79 -16.04 -11.33 4.20
CA PHE A 79 -16.20 -10.15 3.36
C PHE A 79 -15.46 -10.31 2.04
N GLU A 80 -16.15 -9.95 0.95
CA GLU A 80 -15.60 -9.91 -0.40
C GLU A 80 -14.50 -8.83 -0.50
N GLY A 81 -13.39 -9.17 -1.16
CA GLY A 81 -12.16 -8.39 -1.15
C GLY A 81 -12.31 -6.99 -1.74
N TYR A 82 -12.82 -6.87 -2.98
CA TYR A 82 -12.91 -5.58 -3.66
C TYR A 82 -13.91 -4.62 -3.01
N VAL A 83 -15.05 -5.12 -2.56
CA VAL A 83 -16.04 -4.35 -1.80
C VAL A 83 -15.45 -3.87 -0.47
N SER A 84 -14.64 -4.71 0.20
CA SER A 84 -13.92 -4.32 1.41
C SER A 84 -12.95 -3.18 1.15
N LEU A 85 -12.16 -3.24 0.06
CA LEU A 85 -11.25 -2.16 -0.32
C LEU A 85 -12.00 -0.84 -0.62
N ALA A 86 -13.11 -0.93 -1.36
CA ALA A 86 -13.94 0.23 -1.66
C ALA A 86 -14.50 0.88 -0.38
N ALA A 87 -14.98 0.07 0.57
CA ALA A 87 -15.48 0.56 1.84
C ALA A 87 -14.36 1.14 2.72
N TRP A 88 -13.18 0.52 2.77
CA TRP A 88 -12.03 1.07 3.50
C TRP A 88 -11.54 2.39 2.92
N SER A 89 -11.59 2.59 1.61
CA SER A 89 -11.21 3.85 0.97
C SER A 89 -12.02 5.06 1.47
N LYS A 90 -13.21 4.82 2.02
CA LYS A 90 -14.07 5.87 2.61
C LYS A 90 -13.63 6.31 4.00
N VAL A 91 -12.83 5.49 4.69
CA VAL A 91 -12.54 5.65 6.12
C VAL A 91 -11.05 5.70 6.44
N THR A 92 -10.19 5.50 5.44
CA THR A 92 -8.75 5.69 5.53
C THR A 92 -8.30 6.80 4.58
N THR A 93 -7.17 7.44 4.90
CA THR A 93 -6.67 8.59 4.12
C THR A 93 -5.19 8.52 3.76
N ARG A 94 -4.43 7.61 4.38
CA ARG A 94 -2.95 7.56 4.26
C ARG A 94 -2.44 6.21 3.79
N VAL A 95 -2.98 5.11 4.33
CA VAL A 95 -2.54 3.75 4.06
C VAL A 95 -2.88 3.31 2.63
N GLY A 96 -1.96 2.63 1.96
CA GLY A 96 -2.22 2.02 0.65
C GLY A 96 -3.07 0.74 0.79
N LEU A 97 -4.10 0.59 -0.03
CA LEU A 97 -5.04 -0.54 0.02
C LEU A 97 -4.73 -1.58 -1.06
N GLY A 98 -4.87 -2.88 -0.76
CA GLY A 98 -4.70 -3.95 -1.76
C GLY A 98 -5.20 -5.34 -1.35
N LEU A 99 -5.18 -6.28 -2.30
CA LEU A 99 -5.55 -7.69 -2.09
C LEU A 99 -4.34 -8.61 -1.95
N LEU A 100 -4.49 -9.70 -1.20
CA LEU A 100 -3.49 -10.72 -0.96
C LEU A 100 -4.11 -12.13 -1.13
N VAL A 101 -3.91 -12.81 -2.26
CA VAL A 101 -3.56 -12.28 -3.59
C VAL A 101 -4.82 -11.73 -4.27
N GLY A 102 -4.71 -11.03 -5.41
CA GLY A 102 -5.83 -10.56 -6.23
C GLY A 102 -5.47 -10.52 -7.71
#